data_AF-A0A314XK62-F1
#
_entry.id   AF-A0A314XK62-F1
#
_cell.length_a   1.000
_cell.length_b   1.000
_cell.length_c   1.000
_cell.angle_alpha   90.00
_cell.angle_beta   90.00
_cell.angle_gamma   90.00
#
_symmetry.space_group_name_H-M   'P 1'
#
loop_
_entity.id
_entity.type
_entity.pdbx_description
1 polymer ?
#
loop_
_entity_poly.entity_id
_entity_poly.type
_entity_poly.pdbx_seq_one_letter_code
_entity_poly.pdbx_strand_id
1 'polypeptide(L)'
;MAASNLFLLALLALWTMPLFISTTTARSLNYNPIGSNPNPNLEARLNFDEESSTCWDSLFQLHACSGEVVMFFLNGETYLGHGCCEAIRTIEHQCWPALLGTVGFTTEETDVLNVRRVDV
;
A
#
# COMPACT_ATOMS: atom_id res chain seq x y z
N MET A 1 -7.15 -44.90 24.58
CA MET A 1 -6.65 -43.51 24.60
C MET A 1 -5.96 -43.07 23.30
N ALA A 2 -5.61 -43.96 22.36
CA ALA A 2 -5.00 -43.56 21.07
C ALA A 2 -6.02 -43.14 19.98
N ALA A 3 -7.18 -43.82 19.93
CA ALA A 3 -8.21 -43.56 18.91
C ALA A 3 -8.91 -42.20 19.06
N SER A 4 -9.04 -41.70 20.29
CA SER A 4 -9.62 -40.39 20.59
C SER A 4 -8.77 -39.25 20.01
N ASN A 5 -7.44 -39.36 20.13
CA ASN A 5 -6.51 -38.36 19.60
C ASN A 5 -6.46 -38.40 18.08
N LEU A 6 -6.56 -39.60 17.49
CA LEU A 6 -6.62 -39.77 16.04
C LEU A 6 -7.90 -39.16 15.44
N PHE A 7 -9.03 -39.27 16.15
CA PHE A 7 -10.29 -38.67 15.73
C PHE A 7 -10.26 -37.15 15.79
N LEU A 8 -9.65 -36.58 16.83
CA LEU A 8 -9.45 -35.13 16.97
C LEU A 8 -8.55 -34.55 15.86
N LEU A 9 -7.48 -35.27 15.50
CA LEU A 9 -6.59 -34.84 14.41
C LEU A 9 -7.27 -34.89 13.04
N ALA A 10 -8.12 -35.90 12.79
CA ALA A 10 -8.90 -35.98 11.55
C ALA A 10 -9.93 -34.85 11.42
N LEU A 11 -10.60 -34.48 12.52
CA LEU A 11 -11.54 -33.36 12.54
C LEU A 11 -10.85 -32.01 12.30
N LEU A 12 -9.67 -31.79 12.88
CA LEU A 12 -8.88 -30.58 12.64
C LEU A 12 -8.42 -30.45 11.18
N ALA A 13 -8.05 -31.56 10.53
CA ALA A 13 -7.63 -31.56 9.12
C ALA A 13 -8.78 -31.31 8.13
N LEU A 14 -10.01 -31.67 8.50
CA LEU A 14 -11.22 -31.39 7.70
C LEU A 14 -11.63 -29.91 7.75
N TRP A 15 -11.36 -29.22 8.87
CA TRP A 15 -11.68 -27.80 9.04
C TRP A 15 -10.74 -26.85 8.30
N THR A 16 -9.53 -27.30 7.92
CA THR A 16 -8.55 -26.47 7.20
C THR A 16 -8.69 -26.53 5.67
N MET A 17 -9.64 -27.33 5.14
CA MET A 17 -9.77 -27.63 3.71
C MET A 17 -10.72 -26.78 2.84
N PRO A 18 -11.22 -25.59 3.25
CA PRO A 18 -11.87 -24.69 2.29
C PRO A 18 -11.16 -23.33 2.15
N LEU A 19 -9.82 -23.29 2.00
CA LEU A 19 -9.08 -22.04 1.71
C LEU A 19 -8.32 -22.04 0.37
N PHE A 20 -8.56 -23.01 -0.52
CA PHE A 20 -7.87 -23.12 -1.81
C PHE A 20 -8.74 -22.87 -3.06
N ILE A 21 -9.89 -22.17 -2.93
CA ILE A 21 -10.62 -21.68 -4.11
C ILE A 21 -10.80 -20.17 -4.01
N SER A 22 -9.68 -19.44 -4.10
CA SER A 22 -9.71 -18.08 -4.62
C SER A 22 -9.45 -18.16 -6.12
N THR A 23 -10.50 -18.39 -6.92
CA THR A 23 -10.44 -18.00 -8.33
C THR A 23 -10.49 -16.48 -8.34
N THR A 24 -9.33 -15.84 -8.37
CA THR A 24 -9.23 -14.43 -8.70
C THR A 24 -9.69 -14.27 -10.14
N THR A 25 -10.94 -13.86 -10.35
CA THR A 25 -11.26 -13.05 -11.52
C THR A 25 -10.55 -11.72 -11.30
N ALA A 26 -9.26 -11.67 -11.64
CA ALA A 26 -8.57 -10.41 -11.79
C ALA A 26 -9.37 -9.61 -12.81
N ARG A 27 -9.97 -8.48 -12.41
CA ARG A 27 -10.38 -7.48 -13.38
C ARG A 27 -9.10 -7.10 -14.11
N SER A 28 -9.03 -7.43 -15.39
CA SER A 28 -7.93 -6.98 -16.23
C SER A 28 -7.97 -5.45 -16.18
N LEU A 29 -7.01 -4.84 -15.48
CA LEU A 29 -6.76 -3.42 -15.64
C LEU A 29 -6.37 -3.30 -17.11
N ASN A 30 -7.27 -2.75 -17.91
CA ASN A 30 -7.00 -2.40 -19.29
C ASN A 30 -6.01 -1.23 -19.28
N TYR A 31 -4.76 -1.54 -18.95
CA TYR A 31 -3.64 -0.64 -19.09
C TYR A 31 -3.44 -0.45 -20.60
N ASN A 32 -3.88 0.70 -21.10
CA ASN A 32 -3.56 1.14 -22.44
C ASN A 32 -2.20 1.86 -22.35
N PRO A 33 -1.07 1.24 -22.75
CA PRO A 33 0.18 1.96 -22.85
C PRO A 33 0.06 2.93 -24.02
N ILE A 34 -0.34 4.16 -23.73
CA ILE A 34 -0.08 5.27 -24.63
C ILE A 34 1.45 5.43 -24.63
N GLY A 35 2.09 4.98 -25.70
CA GLY A 35 3.51 5.19 -25.93
C GLY A 35 4.33 3.91 -25.82
N SER A 36 4.75 3.42 -26.98
CA SER A 36 5.65 2.29 -27.18
C SER A 36 6.99 2.46 -26.45
N ASN A 37 7.18 1.75 -25.32
CA ASN A 37 8.48 1.25 -24.90
C ASN A 37 8.25 -0.05 -24.10
N PRO A 38 8.75 -1.22 -24.55
CA PRO A 38 8.34 -2.51 -23.98
C PRO A 38 8.91 -2.77 -22.58
N ASN A 39 9.84 -1.95 -22.08
CA ASN A 39 10.35 -2.00 -20.71
C ASN A 39 10.88 -0.62 -20.29
N PRO A 40 10.04 0.34 -19.84
CA PRO A 40 10.56 1.47 -19.09
C PRO A 40 11.29 0.90 -17.86
N ASN A 41 12.56 1.28 -17.71
CA ASN A 41 13.35 1.03 -16.51
C ASN A 41 12.54 1.40 -15.27
N LEU A 42 12.76 0.68 -14.16
CA LEU A 42 12.00 0.88 -12.92
C LEU A 42 11.99 2.36 -12.51
N GLU A 43 13.08 3.06 -12.75
CA GLU A 43 13.25 4.50 -12.52
C GLU A 43 12.28 5.36 -13.36
N ALA A 44 12.10 5.03 -14.64
CA ALA A 44 11.15 5.71 -15.53
C ALA A 44 9.70 5.38 -15.18
N ARG A 45 9.44 4.18 -14.66
CA ARG A 45 8.10 3.81 -14.14
C ARG A 45 7.75 4.51 -12.83
N LEU A 46 8.75 4.71 -11.98
CA LEU A 46 8.62 5.43 -10.72
C LEU A 46 8.75 6.95 -10.92
N ASN A 47 9.00 7.39 -12.16
CA ASN A 47 9.11 8.79 -12.57
C ASN A 47 10.03 9.61 -11.67
N PHE A 48 11.27 9.12 -11.41
CA PHE A 48 12.29 9.71 -10.51
C PHE A 48 12.87 11.09 -10.95
N ASP A 49 12.03 12.01 -11.44
CA ASP A 49 12.38 13.42 -11.66
C ASP A 49 12.70 14.14 -10.32
N GLU A 50 13.33 15.31 -10.35
CA GLU A 50 13.74 16.04 -9.13
C GLU A 50 12.62 16.30 -8.11
N GLU A 51 11.38 16.53 -8.55
CA GLU A 51 10.24 16.70 -7.63
C GLU A 51 9.79 15.34 -7.04
N SER A 52 9.81 14.28 -7.85
CA SER A 52 9.43 12.94 -7.42
C SER A 52 10.46 12.29 -6.48
N SER A 53 11.74 12.66 -6.56
CA SER A 53 12.77 12.11 -5.69
C SER A 53 12.47 12.46 -4.24
N THR A 54 11.98 13.68 -3.98
CA THR A 54 11.50 14.10 -2.65
C THR A 54 10.31 13.27 -2.17
N CYS A 55 9.45 12.82 -3.09
CA CYS A 55 8.31 11.97 -2.78
C CYS A 55 8.70 10.54 -2.46
N TRP A 56 9.67 9.99 -3.19
CA TRP A 56 10.24 8.67 -2.88
C TRP A 56 11.03 8.68 -1.58
N ASP A 57 11.82 9.73 -1.34
CA ASP A 57 12.55 9.90 -0.08
C ASP A 57 11.60 10.01 1.12
N SER A 58 10.53 10.80 0.98
CA SER A 58 9.48 10.90 2.00
C SER A 58 8.76 9.57 2.21
N LEU A 59 8.51 8.80 1.14
CA LEU A 59 7.90 7.48 1.24
C LEU A 59 8.80 6.48 1.98
N PHE A 60 10.12 6.50 1.71
CA PHE A 60 11.08 5.68 2.43
C PHE A 60 11.19 6.09 3.89
N GLN A 61 11.13 7.39 4.19
CA GLN A 61 11.08 7.90 5.56
C GLN A 61 9.82 7.42 6.29
N LEU A 62 8.65 7.48 5.64
CA LEU A 62 7.41 6.95 6.19
C LEU A 62 7.48 5.44 6.46
N HIS A 63 8.09 4.69 5.54
CA HIS A 63 8.31 3.25 5.73
C HIS A 63 9.19 2.96 6.96
N ALA A 64 10.26 3.74 7.16
CA ALA A 64 11.16 3.58 8.31
C ALA A 64 10.47 3.83 9.66
N CYS A 65 9.50 4.76 9.73
CA CYS A 65 8.71 5.06 10.92
C CYS A 65 7.34 4.36 10.97
N SER A 66 7.11 3.35 10.12
CA SER A 66 5.84 2.61 10.07
C SER A 66 5.42 2.04 11.43
N GLY A 67 6.38 1.71 12.30
CA GLY A 67 6.12 1.32 13.69
C GLY A 67 5.46 2.42 14.53
N GLU A 68 5.85 3.69 14.35
CA GLU A 68 5.25 4.85 15.02
C GLU A 68 3.80 5.05 14.55
N VAL A 69 3.57 4.94 13.25
CA VAL A 69 2.23 5.07 12.63
C VAL A 69 1.29 3.97 13.12
N VAL A 70 1.75 2.71 13.09
CA VAL A 70 0.95 1.57 13.55
C VAL A 70 0.62 1.69 15.04
N MET A 71 1.62 2.04 15.87
CA MET A 71 1.37 2.19 17.31
C MET A 71 0.48 3.38 17.66
N PHE A 72 0.51 4.46 16.86
CA PHE A 72 -0.39 5.60 17.00
C PHE A 72 -1.86 5.16 16.86
N PHE A 73 -2.17 4.34 15.85
CA PHE A 73 -3.53 3.82 15.65
C PHE A 73 -3.93 2.73 16.65
N LEU A 74 -3.01 1.86 17.06
CA LEU A 74 -3.32 0.75 17.98
C LEU A 74 -3.52 1.20 19.42
N ASN A 75 -2.74 2.19 19.90
CA ASN A 75 -2.75 2.59 21.29
C ASN A 75 -3.41 3.95 21.52
N GLY A 76 -3.71 4.71 20.47
CA GLY A 76 -4.26 6.07 20.56
C GLY A 76 -3.26 7.10 21.09
N GLU A 77 -2.13 6.66 21.64
CA GLU A 77 -1.02 7.51 22.06
C GLU A 77 0.32 6.83 21.76
N THR A 78 0.92 7.20 20.63
CA THR A 78 2.37 7.25 20.48
C THR A 78 2.68 8.39 19.51
N TYR A 79 3.35 9.44 20.02
CA TYR A 79 3.71 10.62 19.23
C TYR A 79 4.47 10.23 17.96
N LEU A 80 4.06 10.77 16.82
CA LEU A 80 4.85 10.70 15.60
C LEU A 80 6.07 11.62 15.77
N GLY A 81 7.26 11.06 15.57
CA GLY A 81 8.49 11.83 15.53
C GLY A 81 8.45 12.88 14.43
N HIS A 82 9.21 13.97 14.60
CA HIS A 82 9.20 15.09 13.66
C HIS A 82 9.45 14.65 12.21
N GLY A 83 10.40 13.75 11.98
CA GLY A 83 10.67 13.21 10.64
C GLY A 83 9.52 12.38 10.08
N CYS A 84 8.83 11.59 10.91
CA CYS A 84 7.69 10.80 10.47
C CYS A 84 6.50 11.70 10.10
N CYS A 85 6.23 12.70 10.94
CA CYS A 85 5.17 13.68 10.70
C CYS A 85 5.43 14.50 9.44
N GLU A 86 6.68 14.95 9.22
CA GLU A 86 7.06 15.69 8.02
C GLU A 86 6.94 14.83 6.76
N ALA A 87 7.37 13.56 6.81
CA ALA A 87 7.21 12.63 5.71
C ALA A 87 5.73 12.42 5.32
N ILE A 88 4.85 12.24 6.31
CA ILE A 88 3.40 12.12 6.09
C ILE A 88 2.86 13.39 5.43
N ARG A 89 3.22 14.56 5.95
CA ARG A 89 2.78 15.87 5.44
C ARG A 89 3.23 16.10 4.00
N THR A 90 4.48 15.77 3.68
CA THR A 90 5.02 15.86 2.33
C THR A 90 4.28 14.92 1.38
N ILE A 91 4.01 13.67 1.82
CA ILE A 91 3.26 12.71 1.01
C ILE A 91 1.84 13.21 0.72
N GLU A 92 1.14 13.67 1.76
CA GLU A 92 -0.24 14.16 1.67
C GLU A 92 -0.38 15.35 0.72
N HIS A 93 0.54 16.33 0.80
CA HIS A 93 0.37 17.60 0.09
C HIS A 93 1.07 17.66 -1.26
N GLN A 94 2.19 16.96 -1.42
CA GLN A 94 3.06 17.12 -2.59
C GLN A 94 3.10 15.86 -3.45
N CYS A 95 2.94 14.68 -2.84
CA CYS A 95 3.26 13.42 -3.54
C CYS A 95 2.08 12.55 -3.90
N TRP A 96 0.93 12.75 -3.26
CA TRP A 96 -0.25 11.91 -3.45
C TRP A 96 -0.65 11.75 -4.93
N PRO A 97 -0.69 12.81 -5.77
CA PRO A 97 -0.98 12.68 -7.19
C PRO A 97 0.03 11.81 -7.94
N ALA A 98 1.33 12.04 -7.69
CA ALA A 98 2.41 11.35 -8.38
C ALA A 98 2.50 9.86 -7.99
N LEU A 99 2.38 9.56 -6.69
CA LEU A 99 2.46 8.20 -6.17
C LEU A 99 1.30 7.33 -6.68
N LEU A 100 0.08 7.86 -6.71
CA LEU A 100 -1.08 7.12 -7.22
C LEU A 100 -1.02 6.93 -8.74
N GLY A 101 -0.41 7.87 -9.47
CA GLY A 101 -0.05 7.68 -10.88
C GLY A 101 0.78 6.43 -11.14
N THR A 102 1.73 6.10 -10.25
CA THR A 102 2.62 4.94 -10.43
C THR A 102 1.92 3.58 -10.34
N VAL A 103 0.80 3.52 -9.61
CA VAL A 103 -0.04 2.32 -9.49
C VAL A 103 -1.21 2.31 -10.49
N GLY A 104 -1.29 3.32 -11.37
CA GLY A 104 -2.20 3.37 -12.51
C GLY A 104 -3.44 4.22 -12.32
N PHE A 105 -3.50 5.09 -11.30
CA PHE A 105 -4.56 6.09 -11.20
C PHE A 105 -4.28 7.28 -12.11
N THR A 106 -5.34 7.82 -12.70
CA THR A 106 -5.30 9.06 -13.49
C THR A 106 -5.42 10.28 -12.57
N THR A 107 -4.97 11.45 -13.04
CA THR A 107 -5.06 12.70 -12.27
C THR A 107 -6.48 13.02 -11.79
N GLU A 108 -7.49 12.69 -12.59
CA GLU A 108 -8.91 12.87 -12.30
C GLU A 108 -9.40 11.95 -11.19
N GLU A 109 -9.00 10.67 -11.21
CA GLU A 109 -9.33 9.72 -10.13
C GLU A 109 -8.58 10.09 -8.84
N THR A 110 -7.39 10.66 -8.99
CA THR A 110 -6.54 11.01 -7.86
C THR A 110 -7.04 12.23 -7.10
N ASP A 111 -7.68 13.17 -7.79
CA ASP A 111 -8.36 14.32 -7.16
C ASP A 111 -9.52 13.88 -6.25
N VAL A 112 -10.24 12.82 -6.63
CA VAL A 112 -11.30 12.22 -5.80
C VAL A 112 -10.72 11.53 -4.57
N LEU A 113 -9.57 10.89 -4.73
CA LEU A 113 -8.83 10.19 -3.66
C LEU A 113 -7.96 11.15 -2.85
N ASN A 114 -7.95 12.43 -3.16
CA ASN A 114 -7.15 13.39 -2.44
C ASN A 114 -7.53 13.32 -0.95
N VAL A 115 -6.51 13.24 -0.10
CA VAL A 115 -6.68 13.27 1.35
C VAL A 115 -7.09 14.70 1.70
N ARG A 116 -8.39 14.99 1.56
CA ARG A 116 -8.95 16.21 2.14
C ARG A 116 -8.78 16.06 3.64
N ARG A 117 -8.03 16.99 4.25
CA ARG A 117 -8.09 17.17 5.69
C ARG A 117 -9.57 17.22 6.05
N VAL A 118 -9.99 16.34 6.95
CA VAL A 118 -11.15 16.63 7.77
C VAL A 118 -10.67 17.79 8.64
N ASP A 119 -10.85 19.02 8.16
CA ASP A 119 -10.65 20.20 8.99
C ASP A 119 -11.68 20.06 10.13
N VAL A 120 -11.21 19.57 11.28
CA VAL A 120 -11.96 19.50 12.54
C VAL A 120 -11.97 20.89 13.18
#